data_AF-A0A561W8W3-F1
#
_entry.id   AF-A0A561W8W3-F1
#
_cell.length_a   1.000
_cell.length_b   1.000
_cell.length_c   1.000
_cell.angle_alpha   90.00
_cell.angle_beta   90.00
_cell.angle_gamma   90.00
#
_symmetry.space_group_name_H-M   'P 1'
#
loop_
_entity.id
_entity.type
_entity.pdbx_description
1 polymer ?
#
loop_
_entity_poly.entity_id
_entity_poly.type
_entity_poly.pdbx_seq_one_letter_code
_entity_poly.pdbx_strand_id
1 'polypeptide(L)'
;MYRRAAANAQAIPDAIRADVETLWRYHDMRHELRSCDVGIGLGSHDLGVAVIATRLYHESLFPWIVFTGANAPTTVERFPRGEAVHYREYAIEHGVPAEAILVEPRAANTAQNLEYSLQLLTEHRIPVQSVLIMSRPYQQRRAYATCRLMWPEVDVVCASNPLELDDYVASIGDPQRVVDMLVGDTQRIEVYAERGFAIAQEMPDEVRTAFERLVAAGYTSRLI
;
A
#
# COMPACT_ATOMS: atom_id res chain seq x y z
N MET A 1 1.12 -31.41 8.25
CA MET A 1 2.57 -31.20 8.44
C MET A 1 3.21 -30.98 7.06
N TYR A 2 3.07 -29.78 6.50
CA TYR A 2 3.70 -29.42 5.22
C TYR A 2 4.99 -28.65 5.53
N ARG A 3 6.14 -29.32 5.46
CA ARG A 3 7.44 -28.65 5.33
C ARG A 3 7.53 -28.14 3.90
N ARG A 4 7.18 -26.87 3.69
CA ARG A 4 7.60 -26.14 2.49
C ARG A 4 9.10 -25.94 2.62
N ALA A 5 9.87 -26.40 1.65
CA ALA A 5 11.30 -26.11 1.58
C ALA A 5 11.47 -24.59 1.71
N ALA A 6 12.28 -24.15 2.68
CA ALA A 6 12.68 -22.76 2.77
C ALA A 6 13.42 -22.44 1.46
N ALA A 7 12.76 -21.73 0.55
CA ALA A 7 13.47 -21.01 -0.48
C ALA A 7 14.44 -20.12 0.29
N ASN A 8 15.75 -20.25 0.03
CA ASN A 8 16.72 -19.30 0.53
C ASN A 8 16.21 -17.91 0.13
N ALA A 9 15.66 -17.16 1.08
CA ALA A 9 15.32 -15.76 0.86
C ALA A 9 16.67 -15.09 0.59
N GLN A 10 16.96 -14.85 -0.68
CA GLN A 10 18.16 -14.14 -1.07
C GLN A 10 18.06 -12.76 -0.41
N ALA A 11 19.15 -12.20 0.10
CA ALA A 11 19.11 -10.84 0.64
C ALA A 11 19.16 -9.82 -0.52
N ILE A 12 18.80 -8.56 -0.26
CA ILE A 12 19.15 -7.47 -1.16
C ILE A 12 20.68 -7.43 -1.29
N PRO A 13 21.25 -7.46 -2.52
CA PRO A 13 22.70 -7.39 -2.71
C PRO A 13 23.30 -6.11 -2.12
N ASP A 14 24.44 -6.25 -1.43
CA ASP A 14 25.12 -5.13 -0.77
C ASP A 14 25.45 -3.99 -1.73
N ALA A 15 25.76 -4.31 -2.99
CA ALA A 15 26.08 -3.34 -4.03
C ALA A 15 24.96 -2.34 -4.33
N ILE A 16 23.70 -2.67 -4.03
CA ILE A 16 22.55 -1.78 -4.28
C ILE A 16 21.81 -1.38 -3.01
N ARG A 17 22.20 -1.92 -1.84
CA ARG A 17 21.45 -1.80 -0.58
C ARG A 17 21.17 -0.34 -0.20
N ALA A 18 22.18 0.52 -0.29
CA ALA A 18 22.03 1.93 0.06
C ALA A 18 21.00 2.67 -0.82
N ASP A 19 20.95 2.34 -2.12
CA ASP A 19 19.99 2.94 -3.05
C ASP A 19 18.57 2.42 -2.77
N VAL A 20 18.41 1.12 -2.49
CA VAL A 20 17.11 0.52 -2.12
C VAL A 20 16.59 1.12 -0.81
N GLU A 21 17.44 1.24 0.21
CA GLU A 21 17.06 1.86 1.49
C GLU A 21 16.69 3.34 1.34
N THR A 22 17.36 4.06 0.43
CA THR A 22 17.04 5.45 0.10
C THR A 22 15.62 5.56 -0.46
N LEU A 23 15.27 4.72 -1.45
CA LEU A 23 13.91 4.68 -1.98
C LEU A 23 12.89 4.22 -0.93
N TRP A 24 13.23 3.21 -0.13
CA TRP A 24 12.34 2.67 0.91
C TRP A 24 11.96 3.74 1.93
N ARG A 25 12.97 4.44 2.48
CA ARG A 25 12.75 5.55 3.44
C ARG A 25 12.01 6.72 2.81
N TYR A 26 12.23 6.99 1.53
CA TYR A 26 11.53 8.05 0.81
C TYR A 26 10.02 7.80 0.71
N HIS A 27 9.59 6.55 0.48
CA HIS A 27 8.17 6.24 0.34
C HIS A 27 7.41 6.21 1.66
N ASP A 28 8.10 5.99 2.78
CA ASP A 28 7.51 6.10 4.10
C ASP A 28 7.14 7.56 4.42
N MET A 29 5.85 7.82 4.58
CA MET A 29 5.34 9.17 4.86
C MET A 29 5.60 9.61 6.30
N ARG A 30 5.83 8.66 7.22
CA ARG A 30 6.03 8.92 8.66
C ARG A 30 4.94 9.80 9.28
N HIS A 31 3.71 9.70 8.78
CA HIS A 31 2.58 10.43 9.35
C HIS A 31 2.34 9.96 10.78
N GLU A 32 2.13 10.91 11.69
CA GLU A 32 1.72 10.61 13.06
C GLU A 32 0.31 9.99 13.04
N LEU A 33 0.19 8.80 13.64
CA LEU A 33 -1.09 8.11 13.76
C LEU A 33 -2.01 8.89 14.71
N ARG A 34 -3.25 9.07 14.28
CA ARG A 34 -4.31 9.74 15.04
C ARG A 34 -5.65 9.16 14.64
N SER A 35 -6.67 9.39 15.44
CA SER A 35 -8.03 8.98 15.11
C SER A 35 -8.50 9.64 13.80
N CYS A 36 -9.14 8.85 12.96
CA CYS A 36 -9.77 9.24 11.70
C CYS A 36 -11.19 8.68 11.63
N ASP A 37 -12.02 9.23 10.75
CA ASP A 37 -13.40 8.76 10.58
C ASP A 37 -13.46 7.37 9.95
N VAL A 38 -12.51 7.07 9.05
CA VAL A 38 -12.47 5.81 8.29
C VAL A 38 -11.02 5.35 8.05
N GLY A 39 -10.77 4.06 8.24
CA GLY A 39 -9.58 3.38 7.72
C GLY A 39 -9.83 2.81 6.33
N ILE A 40 -8.94 3.05 5.36
CA ILE A 40 -9.05 2.52 3.98
C ILE A 40 -7.85 1.61 3.69
N GLY A 41 -8.08 0.30 3.62
CA GLY A 41 -7.07 -0.70 3.24
C GLY A 41 -7.04 -0.91 1.74
N LEU A 42 -5.95 -0.47 1.09
CA LEU A 42 -5.76 -0.60 -0.35
C LEU A 42 -5.33 -2.02 -0.73
N GLY A 43 -6.10 -2.62 -1.62
CA GLY A 43 -5.86 -3.95 -2.20
C GLY A 43 -4.47 -4.07 -2.80
N SER A 44 -3.82 -5.17 -2.46
CA SER A 44 -2.55 -5.58 -3.05
C SER A 44 -2.30 -7.07 -2.83
N HIS A 45 -1.12 -7.54 -3.21
CA HIS A 45 -0.64 -8.89 -2.93
C HIS A 45 -0.15 -9.11 -1.49
N ASP A 46 -0.18 -8.07 -0.66
CA ASP A 46 0.40 -8.04 0.67
C ASP A 46 -0.70 -8.12 1.74
N LEU A 47 -0.69 -9.19 2.55
CA LEU A 47 -1.63 -9.34 3.66
C LEU A 47 -1.37 -8.33 4.79
N GLY A 48 -0.18 -7.71 4.82
CA GLY A 48 0.19 -6.68 5.79
C GLY A 48 -0.79 -5.52 5.86
N VAL A 49 -1.50 -5.21 4.77
CA VAL A 49 -2.57 -4.19 4.76
C VAL A 49 -3.72 -4.58 5.70
N ALA A 50 -4.17 -5.84 5.67
CA ALA A 50 -5.21 -6.31 6.59
C ALA A 50 -4.69 -6.37 8.03
N VAL A 51 -3.44 -6.81 8.23
CA VAL A 51 -2.79 -6.88 9.55
C VAL A 51 -2.78 -5.51 10.23
N ILE A 52 -2.31 -4.46 9.54
CA ILE A 52 -2.31 -3.13 10.11
C ILE A 52 -3.72 -2.57 10.30
N ALA A 53 -4.64 -2.80 9.36
CA ALA A 53 -6.02 -2.33 9.50
C ALA A 53 -6.71 -2.92 10.73
N THR A 54 -6.56 -4.22 10.96
CA THR A 54 -7.06 -4.91 12.15
C THR A 54 -6.44 -4.35 13.43
N ARG A 55 -5.11 -4.15 13.45
CA ARG A 55 -4.42 -3.60 14.62
C ARG A 55 -4.93 -2.19 14.96
N LEU A 56 -4.95 -1.30 13.97
CA LEU A 56 -5.34 0.11 14.19
C LEU A 56 -6.83 0.27 14.52
N TYR A 57 -7.68 -0.65 14.04
CA TYR A 57 -9.07 -0.73 14.50
C TYR A 57 -9.17 -1.03 16.00
N HIS A 58 -8.43 -2.03 16.48
CA HIS A 58 -8.40 -2.37 17.91
C HIS A 58 -7.80 -1.27 18.79
N GLU A 59 -6.89 -0.47 18.22
CA GLU A 59 -6.38 0.77 18.83
C GLU A 59 -7.39 1.94 18.77
N SER A 60 -8.61 1.72 18.26
CA SER A 60 -9.69 2.71 18.16
C SER A 60 -9.33 3.93 17.31
N LEU A 61 -8.46 3.76 16.31
CA LEU A 61 -8.08 4.85 15.40
C LEU A 61 -9.15 5.14 14.35
N PHE A 62 -10.10 4.24 14.10
CA PHE A 62 -11.25 4.51 13.26
C PHE A 62 -12.40 3.54 13.58
N PRO A 63 -13.66 4.00 13.49
CA PRO A 63 -14.83 3.15 13.72
C PRO A 63 -15.23 2.30 12.50
N TRP A 64 -14.81 2.70 11.29
CA TRP A 64 -15.14 2.03 10.03
C TRP A 64 -13.88 1.64 9.24
N ILE A 65 -13.91 0.47 8.61
CA ILE A 65 -12.87 0.00 7.70
C ILE A 65 -13.46 -0.19 6.30
N VAL A 66 -12.83 0.37 5.28
CA VAL A 66 -13.08 0.02 3.88
C VAL A 66 -11.91 -0.82 3.39
N PHE A 67 -12.16 -2.04 2.96
CA PHE A 67 -11.21 -2.80 2.14
C PHE A 67 -11.61 -2.66 0.67
N THR A 68 -10.69 -2.19 -0.17
CA THR A 68 -10.94 -1.95 -1.60
C THR A 68 -9.89 -2.65 -2.46
N GLY A 69 -10.31 -3.31 -3.54
CA GLY A 69 -9.40 -4.01 -4.44
C GLY A 69 -10.00 -5.26 -5.06
N ALA A 70 -9.81 -5.38 -6.37
CA ALA A 70 -10.25 -6.50 -7.18
C ALA A 70 -9.35 -7.73 -7.05
N ASN A 71 -9.81 -8.82 -7.65
CA ASN A 71 -8.93 -9.93 -8.01
C ASN A 71 -8.03 -9.52 -9.17
N ALA A 72 -6.75 -9.25 -8.91
CA ALA A 72 -5.76 -9.06 -9.95
C ALA A 72 -5.17 -10.43 -10.36
N PRO A 73 -4.75 -10.63 -11.63
CA PRO A 73 -4.04 -11.85 -12.03
C PRO A 73 -2.82 -12.16 -11.14
N THR A 74 -2.20 -11.13 -10.56
CA THR A 74 -1.05 -11.25 -9.63
C THR A 74 -1.41 -11.73 -8.22
N THR A 75 -2.70 -11.81 -7.88
CA THR A 75 -3.18 -12.17 -6.54
C THR A 75 -4.16 -13.33 -6.50
N VAL A 76 -4.70 -13.79 -7.64
CA VAL A 76 -5.64 -14.94 -7.69
C VAL A 76 -5.13 -16.19 -6.98
N GLU A 77 -3.83 -16.53 -7.10
CA GLU A 77 -3.26 -17.71 -6.40
C GLU A 77 -3.26 -17.55 -4.87
N ARG A 78 -3.07 -16.31 -4.38
CA ARG A 78 -3.00 -16.02 -2.94
C ARG A 78 -4.38 -15.71 -2.34
N PHE A 79 -5.23 -15.02 -3.11
CA PHE A 79 -6.54 -14.49 -2.72
C PHE A 79 -7.58 -14.84 -3.79
N PRO A 80 -8.02 -16.10 -3.88
CA PRO A 80 -8.90 -16.55 -4.97
C PRO A 80 -10.27 -15.84 -5.01
N ARG A 81 -10.68 -15.21 -3.91
CA ARG A 81 -11.97 -14.51 -3.77
C ARG A 81 -11.91 -12.97 -3.90
N GLY A 82 -10.72 -12.37 -4.04
CA GLY A 82 -10.54 -10.92 -4.04
C GLY A 82 -9.61 -10.46 -2.94
N GLU A 83 -8.75 -9.47 -3.24
CA GLU A 83 -7.88 -8.83 -2.24
C GLU A 83 -8.72 -8.28 -1.07
N ALA A 84 -9.74 -7.47 -1.38
CA ALA A 84 -10.59 -6.85 -0.35
C ALA A 84 -11.41 -7.87 0.46
N VAL A 85 -11.90 -8.92 -0.19
CA VAL A 85 -12.67 -10.00 0.47
C VAL A 85 -11.79 -10.75 1.45
N HIS A 86 -10.56 -11.09 1.04
CA HIS A 86 -9.62 -11.78 1.91
C HIS A 86 -9.18 -10.92 3.10
N TYR A 87 -8.98 -9.62 2.89
CA TYR A 87 -8.68 -8.70 3.99
C TYR A 87 -9.83 -8.62 5.01
N ARG A 88 -11.08 -8.59 4.56
CA ARG A 88 -12.25 -8.67 5.45
C ARG A 88 -12.27 -9.96 6.26
N GLU A 89 -12.01 -11.10 5.62
CA GLU A 89 -11.98 -12.40 6.30
C GLU A 89 -10.92 -12.43 7.39
N TYR A 90 -9.71 -11.96 7.07
CA TYR A 90 -8.64 -11.80 8.05
C TYR A 90 -9.09 -10.94 9.23
N ALA A 91 -9.65 -9.75 8.96
CA ALA A 91 -10.06 -8.84 10.03
C ALA A 91 -11.15 -9.43 10.95
N ILE A 92 -12.13 -10.15 10.38
CA ILE A 92 -13.19 -10.83 11.16
C ILE A 92 -12.60 -11.96 12.01
N GLU A 93 -11.73 -12.79 11.43
CA GLU A 93 -11.04 -13.86 12.17
C GLU A 93 -10.24 -13.32 13.36
N HIS A 94 -9.77 -12.08 13.26
CA HIS A 94 -8.98 -11.38 14.28
C HIS A 94 -9.83 -10.39 15.11
N GLY A 95 -11.16 -10.59 15.15
CA GLY A 95 -12.04 -9.94 16.12
C GLY A 95 -12.59 -8.57 15.72
N VAL A 96 -12.41 -8.12 14.48
CA VAL A 96 -13.11 -6.93 13.97
C VAL A 96 -14.57 -7.32 13.64
N PRO A 97 -15.59 -6.61 14.18
CA PRO A 97 -16.99 -6.87 13.84
C PRO A 97 -17.25 -6.72 12.34
N ALA A 98 -18.02 -7.65 11.78
CA ALA A 98 -18.28 -7.67 10.34
C ALA A 98 -19.04 -6.42 9.86
N GLU A 99 -19.86 -5.85 10.72
CA GLU A 99 -20.61 -4.61 10.52
C GLU A 99 -19.74 -3.36 10.48
N ALA A 100 -18.52 -3.39 11.02
CA ALA A 100 -17.58 -2.28 10.95
C ALA A 100 -16.77 -2.26 9.64
N ILE A 101 -16.92 -3.29 8.79
CA ILE A 101 -16.13 -3.48 7.57
C ILE A 101 -17.00 -3.37 6.32
N LEU A 102 -16.64 -2.45 5.44
CA LEU A 102 -17.18 -2.32 4.09
C LEU A 102 -16.19 -2.91 3.08
N VAL A 103 -16.70 -3.54 2.02
CA VAL A 103 -15.88 -4.20 0.98
C VAL A 103 -16.22 -3.65 -0.38
N GLU A 104 -15.19 -3.18 -1.08
CA GLU A 104 -15.23 -2.71 -2.45
C GLU A 104 -14.36 -3.66 -3.32
N PRO A 105 -14.94 -4.52 -4.17
CA PRO A 105 -14.18 -5.60 -4.82
C PRO A 105 -13.78 -5.29 -6.28
N ARG A 106 -13.87 -4.05 -6.77
CA ARG A 106 -13.75 -3.74 -8.20
C ARG A 106 -12.50 -2.95 -8.56
N ALA A 107 -11.90 -2.23 -7.62
CA ALA A 107 -10.77 -1.36 -7.94
C ALA A 107 -9.53 -2.13 -8.42
N ALA A 108 -8.93 -1.68 -9.53
CA ALA A 108 -7.74 -2.29 -10.12
C ALA A 108 -6.48 -1.42 -9.98
N ASN A 109 -6.60 -0.21 -9.44
CA ASN A 109 -5.49 0.70 -9.22
C ASN A 109 -5.80 1.66 -8.06
N THR A 110 -4.82 2.46 -7.66
CA THR A 110 -4.94 3.36 -6.49
C THR A 110 -6.00 4.45 -6.65
N ALA A 111 -6.19 4.99 -7.86
CA ALA A 111 -7.23 5.99 -8.10
C ALA A 111 -8.62 5.37 -7.94
N GLN A 112 -8.85 4.20 -8.55
CA GLN A 112 -10.10 3.46 -8.40
C GLN A 112 -10.34 3.01 -6.95
N ASN A 113 -9.30 2.61 -6.23
CA ASN A 113 -9.44 2.24 -4.81
C ASN A 113 -10.06 3.41 -4.03
N LEU A 114 -9.56 4.63 -4.24
CA LEU A 114 -10.03 5.83 -3.56
C LEU A 114 -11.41 6.28 -4.06
N GLU A 115 -11.63 6.29 -5.38
CA GLU A 115 -12.91 6.65 -6.00
C GLU A 115 -14.04 5.75 -5.50
N TYR A 116 -13.84 4.43 -5.57
CA TYR A 116 -14.87 3.47 -5.20
C TYR A 116 -15.06 3.39 -3.68
N SER A 117 -14.01 3.63 -2.89
CA SER A 117 -14.16 3.80 -1.44
C SER A 117 -15.03 5.00 -1.09
N LEU A 118 -14.81 6.15 -1.74
CA LEU A 118 -15.62 7.35 -1.53
C LEU A 118 -17.09 7.13 -1.95
N GLN A 119 -17.32 6.47 -3.09
CA GLN A 119 -18.66 6.08 -3.52
C GLN A 119 -19.36 5.20 -2.48
N LEU A 120 -18.68 4.15 -2.01
CA LEU A 120 -19.22 3.22 -1.01
C LEU A 120 -19.54 3.92 0.32
N LEU A 121 -18.66 4.80 0.80
CA LEU A 121 -18.89 5.59 2.01
C LEU A 121 -20.10 6.53 1.86
N THR A 122 -20.28 7.12 0.68
CA THR A 122 -21.41 7.99 0.36
C THR A 122 -22.73 7.21 0.33
N GLU A 123 -22.75 6.03 -0.29
CA GLU A 123 -23.91 5.14 -0.34
C GLU A 123 -24.37 4.71 1.07
N HIS A 124 -23.41 4.48 1.97
CA HIS A 124 -23.64 4.17 3.37
C HIS A 124 -23.92 5.40 4.25
N ARG A 125 -23.88 6.62 3.68
CA ARG A 125 -24.09 7.89 4.39
C ARG A 125 -23.12 8.09 5.57
N ILE A 126 -21.88 7.63 5.43
CA ILE A 126 -20.82 7.85 6.41
C ILE A 126 -20.16 9.21 6.11
N PRO A 127 -20.28 10.22 6.99
CA PRO A 127 -19.58 11.49 6.81
C PRO A 127 -18.09 11.28 7.07
N VAL A 128 -17.24 11.83 6.21
CA VAL A 128 -15.79 11.66 6.31
C VAL A 128 -15.09 12.99 6.13
N GLN A 129 -14.34 13.38 7.15
CA GLN A 129 -13.45 14.54 7.15
C GLN A 129 -11.98 14.10 7.26
N SER A 130 -11.73 12.87 7.70
CA SER A 130 -10.40 12.31 7.88
C SER A 130 -10.34 10.82 7.50
N VAL A 131 -9.26 10.42 6.83
CA VAL A 131 -9.01 9.03 6.42
C VAL A 131 -7.63 8.57 6.83
N LEU A 132 -7.54 7.31 7.25
CA LEU A 132 -6.28 6.60 7.47
C LEU A 132 -6.11 5.57 6.33
N ILE A 133 -5.24 5.88 5.37
CA ILE A 133 -4.96 5.03 4.22
C ILE A 133 -3.86 4.03 4.58
N MET A 134 -4.18 2.75 4.45
CA MET A 134 -3.27 1.63 4.71
C MET A 134 -2.89 0.97 3.39
N SER A 135 -1.59 0.90 3.11
CA SER A 135 -1.06 0.33 1.87
C SER A 135 0.18 -0.51 2.12
N ARG A 136 0.77 -1.04 1.04
CA ARG A 136 2.16 -1.53 1.07
C ARG A 136 3.11 -0.41 1.51
N PRO A 137 4.24 -0.71 2.17
CA PRO A 137 5.16 0.30 2.67
C PRO A 137 5.63 1.30 1.61
N TYR A 138 6.03 0.80 0.45
CA TYR A 138 6.54 1.61 -0.66
C TYR A 138 5.45 2.30 -1.50
N GLN A 139 4.17 2.19 -1.11
CA GLN A 139 3.04 2.79 -1.84
C GLN A 139 2.46 4.02 -1.12
N GLN A 140 2.83 4.27 0.15
CA GLN A 140 2.19 5.30 0.97
C GLN A 140 2.20 6.69 0.31
N ARG A 141 3.37 7.16 -0.16
CA ARG A 141 3.51 8.48 -0.79
C ARG A 141 2.65 8.65 -2.04
N ARG A 142 2.57 7.62 -2.89
CA ARG A 142 1.71 7.65 -4.07
C ARG A 142 0.23 7.64 -3.70
N ALA A 143 -0.15 6.83 -2.72
CA ALA A 143 -1.53 6.79 -2.22
C ALA A 143 -1.96 8.15 -1.63
N TYR A 144 -1.09 8.78 -0.84
CA TYR A 144 -1.27 10.13 -0.34
C TYR A 144 -1.50 11.13 -1.48
N ALA A 145 -0.57 11.17 -2.45
CA ALA A 145 -0.62 12.14 -3.54
C ALA A 145 -1.86 11.98 -4.44
N THR A 146 -2.27 10.74 -4.71
CA THR A 146 -3.52 10.47 -5.43
C THR A 146 -4.75 10.87 -4.60
N CYS A 147 -4.78 10.56 -3.30
CA CYS A 147 -5.90 10.94 -2.43
C CYS A 147 -6.06 12.45 -2.31
N ARG A 148 -4.97 13.19 -2.10
CA ARG A 148 -5.02 14.66 -2.00
C ARG A 148 -5.47 15.34 -3.29
N LEU A 149 -5.28 14.70 -4.46
CA LEU A 149 -5.82 15.18 -5.72
C LEU A 149 -7.32 14.95 -5.84
N MET A 150 -7.77 13.73 -5.50
CA MET A 150 -9.15 13.29 -5.71
C MET A 150 -10.10 13.76 -4.60
N TRP A 151 -9.57 13.94 -3.40
CA TRP A 151 -10.29 14.33 -2.19
C TRP A 151 -9.53 15.41 -1.41
N PRO A 152 -9.41 16.63 -1.98
CA PRO A 152 -8.57 17.69 -1.40
C PRO A 152 -9.00 18.18 -0.01
N GLU A 153 -10.26 17.96 0.36
CA GLU A 153 -10.88 18.44 1.61
C GLU A 153 -10.67 17.48 2.79
N VAL A 154 -10.22 16.25 2.54
CA VAL A 154 -10.05 15.25 3.61
C VAL A 154 -8.67 15.32 4.24
N ASP A 155 -8.61 15.23 5.56
CA ASP A 155 -7.36 15.03 6.27
C ASP A 155 -6.87 13.60 6.05
N VAL A 156 -5.65 13.44 5.52
CA VAL A 156 -5.10 12.13 5.17
C VAL A 156 -3.97 11.74 6.12
N VAL A 157 -4.08 10.55 6.70
CA VAL A 157 -3.00 9.83 7.38
C VAL A 157 -2.64 8.62 6.52
N CYS A 158 -1.35 8.30 6.43
CA CYS A 158 -0.88 7.11 5.71
C CYS A 158 -0.14 6.20 6.66
N ALA A 159 -0.35 4.89 6.51
CA ALA A 159 0.35 3.89 7.26
C ALA A 159 0.58 2.63 6.42
N SER A 160 1.55 1.84 6.82
CA SER A 160 1.74 0.46 6.36
C SER A 160 2.12 -0.40 7.54
N ASN A 161 1.97 -1.72 7.42
CA ASN A 161 2.45 -2.64 8.44
C ASN A 161 3.93 -2.32 8.76
N PRO A 162 4.28 -2.03 10.03
CA PRO A 162 5.62 -1.58 10.38
C PRO A 162 6.60 -2.75 10.32
N LEU A 163 7.15 -2.98 9.13
CA LEU A 163 8.19 -3.97 8.86
C LEU A 163 9.42 -3.26 8.32
N GLU A 164 10.58 -3.68 8.82
CA GLU A 164 11.86 -3.29 8.25
C GLU A 164 12.00 -3.88 6.83
N LEU A 165 12.85 -3.27 6.01
CA LEU A 165 13.04 -3.66 4.61
C LEU A 165 13.40 -5.15 4.46
N ASP A 166 14.34 -5.65 5.26
CA ASP A 166 14.77 -7.05 5.17
C ASP A 166 13.65 -8.02 5.59
N ASP A 167 12.86 -7.68 6.61
CA ASP A 167 11.69 -8.47 7.03
C ASP A 167 10.60 -8.46 5.95
N TYR A 168 10.39 -7.31 5.31
CA TYR A 168 9.46 -7.19 4.19
C TYR A 168 9.89 -8.07 3.02
N VAL A 169 11.17 -8.00 2.63
CA VAL A 169 11.75 -8.84 1.58
C VAL A 169 11.62 -10.32 1.91
N ALA A 170 11.92 -10.71 3.15
CA ALA A 170 11.77 -12.09 3.61
C ALA A 170 10.30 -12.56 3.53
N SER A 171 9.34 -11.70 3.85
CA SER A 171 7.91 -12.03 3.77
C SER A 171 7.40 -12.24 2.34
N ILE A 172 8.00 -11.54 1.37
CA ILE A 172 7.69 -11.70 -0.07
C ILE A 172 8.46 -12.90 -0.66
N GLY A 173 9.68 -13.14 -0.19
CA GLY A 173 10.54 -14.24 -0.66
C GLY A 173 11.24 -13.99 -2.00
N ASP A 174 11.14 -12.78 -2.54
CA ASP A 174 11.72 -12.38 -3.82
C ASP A 174 12.25 -10.93 -3.76
N PRO A 175 13.55 -10.73 -3.47
CA PRO A 175 14.15 -9.40 -3.35
C PRO A 175 14.11 -8.63 -4.65
N GLN A 176 14.36 -9.29 -5.78
CA GLN A 176 14.36 -8.64 -7.08
C GLN A 176 12.98 -8.05 -7.37
N ARG A 177 11.92 -8.81 -7.11
CA ARG A 177 10.54 -8.32 -7.23
C ARG A 177 10.27 -7.13 -6.31
N VAL A 178 10.75 -7.13 -5.06
CA VAL A 178 10.57 -6.00 -4.14
C VAL A 178 11.29 -4.75 -4.67
N VAL A 179 12.54 -4.87 -5.11
CA VAL A 179 13.30 -3.75 -5.68
C VAL A 179 12.63 -3.23 -6.94
N ASP A 180 12.22 -4.11 -7.86
CA ASP A 180 11.48 -3.72 -9.07
C ASP A 180 10.19 -2.94 -8.73
N MET A 181 9.42 -3.41 -7.75
CA MET A 181 8.19 -2.72 -7.32
C MET A 181 8.50 -1.35 -6.72
N LEU A 182 9.52 -1.24 -5.88
CA LEU A 182 9.97 0.02 -5.28
C LEU A 182 10.45 1.03 -6.33
N VAL A 183 11.24 0.58 -7.30
CA VAL A 183 11.71 1.40 -8.42
C VAL A 183 10.54 1.87 -9.26
N GLY A 184 9.63 0.97 -9.62
CA GLY A 184 8.41 1.32 -10.35
C GLY A 184 7.53 2.33 -9.59
N ASP A 185 7.34 2.15 -8.29
CA ASP A 185 6.54 3.09 -7.49
C ASP A 185 7.21 4.45 -7.37
N THR A 186 8.54 4.51 -7.36
CA THR A 186 9.32 5.76 -7.38
C THR A 186 9.11 6.52 -8.68
N GLN A 187 9.22 5.87 -9.85
CA GLN A 187 8.97 6.52 -11.15
C GLN A 187 7.57 7.14 -11.22
N ARG A 188 6.57 6.43 -10.68
CA ARG A 188 5.18 6.89 -10.70
C ARG A 188 4.94 8.16 -9.89
N ILE A 189 5.79 8.51 -8.93
CA ILE A 189 5.63 9.76 -8.16
C ILE A 189 5.65 10.98 -9.09
N GLU A 190 6.54 11.01 -10.07
CA GLU A 190 6.64 12.13 -11.02
C GLU A 190 5.72 11.90 -12.23
N VAL A 191 5.79 10.72 -12.85
CA VAL A 191 5.02 10.43 -14.08
C VAL A 191 3.51 10.56 -13.84
N TYR A 192 3.00 10.20 -12.67
CA TYR A 192 1.57 10.37 -12.38
C TYR A 192 1.21 11.83 -12.08
N ALA A 193 2.11 12.61 -11.49
CA ALA A 193 1.88 14.05 -11.31
C ALA A 193 1.81 14.77 -12.66
N GLU A 194 2.76 14.48 -13.57
CA GLU A 194 2.79 15.04 -14.93
C GLU A 194 1.54 14.68 -15.75
N ARG A 195 1.01 13.46 -15.56
CA ARG A 195 -0.21 12.99 -16.23
C ARG A 195 -1.50 13.42 -15.53
N GLY A 196 -1.42 14.15 -14.42
CA GLY A 196 -2.58 14.63 -13.67
C GLY A 196 -3.33 13.54 -12.89
N PHE A 197 -2.66 12.45 -12.50
CA PHE A 197 -3.23 11.35 -11.70
C PHE A 197 -2.88 11.45 -10.20
N ALA A 198 -1.96 12.34 -9.82
CA ALA A 198 -1.61 12.63 -8.43
C ALA A 198 -1.14 14.08 -8.30
N ILE A 199 -1.16 14.66 -7.09
CA ILE A 199 -0.44 15.92 -6.86
C ILE A 199 1.08 15.70 -6.96
N ALA A 200 1.83 16.73 -7.30
CA ALA A 200 3.29 16.67 -7.27
C ALA A 200 3.80 16.37 -5.84
N GLN A 201 4.87 15.60 -5.75
CA GLN A 201 5.62 15.36 -4.53
C GLN A 201 7.08 15.70 -4.80
N GLU A 202 7.72 16.37 -3.85
CA GLU A 202 9.15 16.64 -3.94
C GLU A 202 9.94 15.33 -3.92
N MET A 203 10.79 15.14 -4.93
CA MET A 203 11.74 14.03 -5.00
C MET A 203 13.16 14.60 -4.86
N PRO A 204 13.80 14.45 -3.69
CA PRO A 204 15.17 14.91 -3.47
C PRO A 204 16.16 14.31 -4.47
N ASP A 205 17.24 15.04 -4.78
CA ASP A 205 18.26 14.60 -5.74
C ASP A 205 18.91 13.27 -5.34
N GLU A 206 19.06 13.00 -4.05
CA GLU A 206 19.57 11.71 -3.56
C GLU A 206 18.64 10.54 -3.92
N VAL A 207 17.33 10.75 -3.86
CA VAL A 207 16.31 9.75 -4.20
C VAL A 207 16.30 9.53 -5.71
N ARG A 208 16.34 10.62 -6.50
CA ARG A 208 16.43 10.54 -7.96
C ARG A 208 17.68 9.79 -8.41
N THR A 209 18.83 10.12 -7.83
CA THR A 209 20.11 9.47 -8.15
C THR A 209 20.08 7.99 -7.78
N ALA A 210 19.54 7.62 -6.61
CA ALA A 210 19.38 6.23 -6.20
C ALA A 210 18.46 5.45 -7.16
N PHE A 211 17.34 6.07 -7.56
CA PHE A 211 16.44 5.52 -8.57
C PHE A 211 17.16 5.26 -9.90
N GLU A 212 17.90 6.23 -10.43
CA GLU A 212 18.64 6.11 -11.69
C GLU A 212 19.69 4.99 -11.64
N ARG A 213 20.41 4.84 -10.53
CA ARG A 213 21.38 3.73 -10.35
C ARG A 213 20.70 2.37 -10.35
N LEU A 214 19.55 2.24 -9.68
CA LEU A 214 18.79 0.98 -9.67
C LEU A 214 18.23 0.64 -11.05
N VAL A 215 17.76 1.64 -11.80
CA VAL A 215 17.36 1.47 -13.20
C VAL A 215 18.53 1.01 -14.06
N ALA A 216 19.70 1.65 -13.93
CA ALA A 216 20.92 1.27 -14.64
C ALA A 216 21.43 -0.14 -14.25
N ALA A 217 21.16 -0.58 -13.02
CA ALA A 217 21.45 -1.93 -12.53
C ALA A 217 20.44 -3.00 -13.03
N GLY A 218 19.42 -2.60 -13.80
CA GLY A 218 18.50 -3.52 -14.48
C GLY A 218 17.15 -3.74 -13.79
N TYR A 219 16.83 -3.04 -12.71
CA TYR A 219 15.55 -3.16 -11.99
C TYR A 219 14.44 -2.37 -12.69
N THR A 220 13.99 -2.86 -13.85
CA THR A 220 13.12 -2.11 -14.77
C THR A 220 11.74 -2.75 -15.00
N SER A 221 11.47 -3.93 -14.42
CA SER A 221 10.29 -4.74 -14.79
C SER A 221 8.93 -4.10 -14.45
N ARG A 222 8.94 -3.02 -13.66
CA ARG A 222 7.74 -2.28 -13.21
C ARG A 222 7.69 -0.82 -13.63
N LEU A 223 8.64 -0.37 -14.46
CA LEU A 223 8.60 0.97 -15.07
C LEU A 223 7.49 1.07 -16.12
N ILE A 224 7.06 2.30 -16.43
CA ILE A 224 5.98 2.66 -17.38
C ILE A 224 6.32 3.90 -18.22
#